data_AF-A0A520A0P7-F1
#
_entry.id   AF-A0A520A0P7-F1
#
_cell.length_a   1.000
_cell.length_b   1.000
_cell.length_c   1.000
_cell.angle_alpha   90.00
_cell.angle_beta   90.00
_cell.angle_gamma   90.00
#
_symmetry.space_group_name_H-M   'P 1'
#
loop_
_entity.id
_entity.type
_entity.pdbx_description
1 polymer ?
#
loop_
_entity_poly.entity_id
_entity_poly.type
_entity_poly.pdbx_seq_one_letter_code
_entity_poly.pdbx_strand_id
1 'polypeptide(L)'
;MKTCITFAISLLFSLAIFAQKKQPELKYDGYLFAYFEGSGKGDLQEQLRFATSSDGLNWSALNKNQPVLKADEISLSGGIRDPHILRTEKNDAFLITATDMNTVKNGWGQNNGIVMLRSSDLIHWSHSAIDLTKQYPKFFANVQWVWAPQTIYDPVVKKYLVYFTVKFKNDNKLDFYAAYANKDFSGFESQPRLMFSPKFGGIDGDIVFKNGT
;
A
#
# COMPACT_ATOMS: atom_id res chain seq x y z
N MET A 1 70.05 7.40 37.08
CA MET A 1 68.65 7.09 37.40
C MET A 1 67.75 7.66 36.30
N LYS A 2 67.09 6.79 35.54
CA LYS A 2 65.78 6.95 34.88
C LYS A 2 65.63 5.80 33.86
N THR A 3 65.02 4.72 34.31
CA THR A 3 64.68 3.55 33.50
C THR A 3 63.32 3.81 32.87
N CYS A 4 63.25 4.00 31.54
CA CYS A 4 61.98 4.08 30.82
C CYS A 4 61.56 2.66 30.43
N ILE A 5 60.48 2.17 31.04
CA ILE A 5 59.81 0.91 30.66
C ILE A 5 58.68 1.29 29.69
N THR A 6 58.81 0.88 28.43
CA THR A 6 57.76 1.06 27.41
C THR A 6 56.79 -0.12 27.49
N PHE A 7 55.56 0.12 27.94
CA PHE A 7 54.47 -0.86 27.89
C PHE A 7 53.87 -0.87 26.48
N ALA A 8 53.99 -2.00 25.77
CA ALA A 8 53.29 -2.24 24.52
C ALA A 8 51.90 -2.81 24.85
N ILE A 9 50.84 -2.04 24.61
CA ILE A 9 49.45 -2.51 24.72
C ILE A 9 49.06 -3.07 23.35
N SER A 10 48.99 -4.40 23.24
CA SER A 10 48.42 -5.09 22.08
C SER A 10 46.88 -5.08 22.16
N LEU A 11 46.22 -4.20 21.39
CA LEU A 11 44.78 -4.25 21.20
C LEU A 11 44.43 -5.42 20.24
N LEU A 12 43.82 -6.47 20.77
CA LEU A 12 43.17 -7.51 19.97
C LEU A 12 41.82 -6.98 19.46
N PHE A 13 41.77 -6.58 18.19
CA PHE A 13 40.50 -6.32 17.49
C PHE A 13 39.84 -7.65 17.13
N SER A 14 38.84 -8.07 17.90
CA SER A 14 37.92 -9.13 17.50
C SER A 14 36.97 -8.59 16.43
N LEU A 15 37.23 -8.88 15.15
CA LEU A 15 36.24 -8.72 14.09
C LEU A 15 35.09 -9.72 14.35
N ALA A 16 34.02 -9.25 14.97
CA ALA A 16 32.76 -9.96 14.94
C ALA A 16 32.20 -9.89 13.51
N ILE A 17 32.47 -10.91 12.72
CA ILE A 17 31.82 -11.13 11.43
C ILE A 17 30.36 -11.47 11.74
N PHE A 18 29.48 -10.47 11.72
CA PHE A 18 28.05 -10.70 11.68
C PHE A 18 27.70 -11.29 10.32
N ALA A 19 27.68 -12.62 10.21
CA ALA A 19 27.08 -13.30 9.08
C ALA A 19 25.59 -12.92 9.04
N GLN A 20 25.20 -12.15 8.03
CA GLN A 20 23.81 -11.79 7.78
C GLN A 20 23.04 -13.09 7.56
N LYS A 21 22.15 -13.42 8.50
CA LYS A 21 21.34 -14.64 8.46
C LYS A 21 20.49 -14.58 7.18
N LYS A 22 20.85 -15.35 6.15
CA LYS A 22 20.08 -15.45 4.91
C LYS A 22 18.70 -15.98 5.29
N GLN A 23 17.66 -15.15 5.15
CA GLN A 23 16.28 -15.58 5.33
C GLN A 23 16.02 -16.78 4.40
N PRO A 24 15.25 -17.80 4.82
CA PRO A 24 14.87 -18.89 3.93
C PRO A 24 14.22 -18.30 2.68
N GLU A 25 14.70 -18.70 1.52
CA GLU A 25 14.14 -18.25 0.25
C GLU A 25 12.75 -18.87 0.11
N LEU A 26 11.71 -18.04 0.23
CA LEU A 26 10.33 -18.49 0.07
C LEU A 26 10.14 -18.93 -1.38
N LYS A 27 9.84 -20.22 -1.57
CA LYS A 27 9.44 -20.74 -2.87
C LYS A 27 8.00 -20.33 -3.12
N TYR A 28 7.79 -19.43 -4.08
CA TYR A 28 6.46 -19.01 -4.51
C TYR A 28 6.02 -19.84 -5.73
N ASP A 29 4.74 -20.19 -5.78
CA ASP A 29 4.16 -21.00 -6.86
C ASP A 29 3.67 -20.16 -8.05
N GLY A 30 3.55 -18.83 -7.88
CA GLY A 30 3.10 -17.93 -8.93
C GLY A 30 2.76 -16.52 -8.41
N TYR A 31 1.99 -15.80 -9.23
CA TYR A 31 1.58 -14.41 -9.04
C TYR A 31 0.06 -14.32 -8.80
N LEU A 32 -0.34 -13.36 -7.97
CA LEU A 32 -1.72 -12.98 -7.74
C LEU A 32 -1.90 -11.53 -8.16
N PHE A 33 -2.91 -11.26 -8.97
CA PHE A 33 -3.28 -9.91 -9.40
C PHE A 33 -4.63 -9.54 -8.80
N ALA A 34 -4.64 -8.49 -7.98
CA ALA A 34 -5.85 -7.81 -7.54
C ALA A 34 -6.25 -6.77 -8.59
N TYR A 35 -7.49 -6.81 -9.06
CA TYR A 35 -7.96 -5.89 -10.10
C TYR A 35 -9.45 -5.58 -9.96
N PHE A 36 -9.92 -4.66 -10.80
CA PHE A 36 -11.34 -4.35 -11.01
C PHE A 36 -11.61 -4.25 -12.51
N GLU A 37 -12.89 -4.35 -12.92
CA GLU A 37 -13.31 -4.08 -14.29
C GLU A 37 -14.00 -2.72 -14.36
N GLY A 38 -13.61 -1.87 -15.32
CA GLY A 38 -14.22 -0.56 -15.57
C GLY A 38 -15.20 -0.52 -16.76
N SER A 39 -15.64 -1.70 -17.23
CA SER A 39 -16.56 -1.84 -18.36
C SER A 39 -17.45 -3.07 -18.17
N GLY A 40 -18.55 -3.17 -18.93
CA GLY A 40 -19.51 -4.27 -18.82
C GLY A 40 -20.76 -3.88 -18.01
N LYS A 41 -21.42 -4.85 -17.37
CA LYS A 41 -22.62 -4.59 -16.56
C LYS A 41 -22.26 -3.71 -15.35
N GLY A 42 -22.98 -2.61 -15.17
CA GLY A 42 -22.61 -1.57 -14.19
C GLY A 42 -22.53 -2.06 -12.74
N ASP A 43 -23.37 -3.01 -12.34
CA ASP A 43 -23.38 -3.65 -11.02
C ASP A 43 -22.17 -4.58 -10.77
N LEU A 44 -21.46 -4.97 -11.83
CA LEU A 44 -20.26 -5.81 -11.77
C LEU A 44 -18.97 -5.01 -11.97
N GLN A 45 -19.06 -3.72 -12.31
CA GLN A 45 -17.91 -2.83 -12.45
C GLN A 45 -17.39 -2.38 -11.08
N GLU A 46 -16.10 -2.04 -11.02
CA GLU A 46 -15.46 -1.43 -9.85
C GLU A 46 -15.63 -2.29 -8.59
N GLN A 47 -15.51 -3.60 -8.78
CA GLN A 47 -15.53 -4.62 -7.74
C GLN A 47 -14.16 -5.29 -7.64
N LEU A 48 -13.76 -5.69 -6.43
CA LEU A 48 -12.50 -6.42 -6.23
C LEU A 48 -12.59 -7.82 -6.86
N ARG A 49 -11.59 -8.15 -7.67
CA ARG A 49 -11.42 -9.44 -8.35
C ARG A 49 -9.97 -9.91 -8.22
N PHE A 50 -9.76 -11.21 -8.41
CA PHE A 50 -8.43 -11.81 -8.41
C PHE A 50 -8.17 -12.62 -9.67
N ALA A 51 -6.93 -12.60 -10.15
CA ALA A 51 -6.41 -13.48 -11.18
C ALA A 51 -5.08 -14.07 -10.74
N THR A 52 -4.73 -15.23 -11.27
CA THR A 52 -3.45 -15.90 -10.97
C THR A 52 -2.66 -16.15 -12.25
N SER A 53 -1.35 -16.22 -12.12
CA SER A 53 -0.44 -16.53 -13.21
C SER A 53 0.78 -17.28 -12.69
N SER A 54 1.29 -18.24 -13.45
CA SER A 54 2.56 -18.91 -13.15
C SER A 54 3.77 -18.16 -13.72
N ASP A 55 3.56 -17.31 -14.73
CA ASP A 55 4.64 -16.63 -15.48
C ASP A 55 4.56 -15.10 -15.44
N GLY A 56 3.51 -14.53 -14.86
CA GLY A 56 3.24 -13.10 -14.79
C GLY A 56 2.75 -12.48 -16.10
N LEU A 57 2.62 -13.28 -17.16
CA LEU A 57 2.23 -12.83 -18.51
C LEU A 57 0.83 -13.35 -18.87
N ASN A 58 0.54 -14.61 -18.55
CA ASN A 58 -0.71 -15.29 -18.85
C ASN A 58 -1.54 -15.41 -17.58
N TRP A 59 -2.69 -14.72 -17.55
CA TRP A 59 -3.52 -14.58 -16.36
C TRP A 59 -4.82 -15.37 -16.48
N SER A 60 -5.14 -16.12 -15.43
CA SER A 60 -6.42 -16.82 -15.28
C SER A 60 -7.24 -16.15 -14.18
N ALA A 61 -8.38 -15.58 -14.56
CA ALA A 61 -9.31 -14.98 -13.61
C ALA A 61 -9.85 -16.03 -12.63
N LEU A 62 -9.80 -15.73 -11.34
CA LEU A 62 -10.40 -16.54 -10.30
C LEU A 62 -11.91 -16.28 -10.23
N ASN A 63 -12.61 -17.17 -9.51
CA ASN A 63 -14.05 -17.04 -9.25
C ASN A 63 -14.90 -16.82 -10.52
N LYS A 64 -14.53 -17.43 -11.65
CA LYS A 64 -15.19 -17.25 -12.96
C LYS A 64 -15.28 -15.77 -13.38
N ASN A 65 -14.28 -14.97 -13.03
CA ASN A 65 -14.30 -13.52 -13.19
C ASN A 65 -15.58 -12.90 -12.59
N GLN A 66 -15.94 -13.30 -11.38
CA GLN A 66 -16.93 -12.62 -10.55
C GLN A 66 -16.22 -11.91 -9.39
N PRO A 67 -16.81 -10.83 -8.84
CA PRO A 67 -16.30 -10.18 -7.63
C PRO A 67 -15.97 -11.18 -6.52
N VAL A 68 -14.82 -11.01 -5.87
CA VAL A 68 -14.42 -11.84 -4.71
C VAL A 68 -14.95 -11.27 -3.39
N LEU A 69 -15.13 -9.96 -3.34
CA LEU A 69 -15.81 -9.21 -2.30
C LEU A 69 -16.73 -8.20 -2.99
N LYS A 70 -17.90 -7.94 -2.40
CA LYS A 70 -18.74 -6.86 -2.89
C LYS A 70 -18.23 -5.53 -2.38
N ALA A 71 -18.09 -4.56 -3.27
CA ALA A 71 -17.54 -3.25 -2.96
C ALA A 71 -18.43 -2.44 -2.00
N ASP A 72 -19.75 -2.66 -2.01
CA ASP A 72 -20.70 -2.02 -1.09
C ASP A 72 -20.55 -2.47 0.37
N GLU A 73 -19.96 -3.64 0.62
CA GLU A 73 -19.65 -4.12 1.96
C GLU A 73 -18.36 -3.50 2.52
N ILE A 74 -17.42 -3.09 1.66
CA ILE A 74 -16.06 -2.68 2.05
C ILE A 74 -15.73 -1.21 1.80
N SER A 75 -16.55 -0.48 1.03
CA SER A 75 -16.30 0.90 0.62
C SER A 75 -17.48 1.81 0.96
N LEU A 76 -17.24 3.12 1.04
CA LEU A 76 -18.26 4.13 1.27
C LEU A 76 -19.04 4.46 0.00
N SER A 77 -18.39 4.41 -1.17
CA SER A 77 -19.00 4.77 -2.45
C SER A 77 -19.81 3.63 -3.08
N GLY A 78 -19.57 2.39 -2.66
CA GLY A 78 -20.09 1.18 -3.27
C GLY A 78 -19.26 0.70 -4.46
N GLY A 79 -17.99 1.10 -4.56
CA GLY A 79 -17.06 0.73 -5.63
C GLY A 79 -15.61 0.87 -5.17
N ILE A 80 -14.73 0.09 -5.80
CA ILE A 80 -13.28 0.18 -5.63
C ILE A 80 -12.58 0.31 -6.98
N ARG A 81 -11.46 1.02 -6.98
CA ARG A 81 -10.51 1.07 -8.10
C ARG A 81 -9.08 0.90 -7.61
N ASP A 82 -8.19 0.54 -8.52
CA ASP A 82 -6.73 0.53 -8.32
C ASP A 82 -6.27 -0.28 -7.08
N PRO A 83 -6.74 -1.53 -6.89
CA PRO A 83 -6.32 -2.32 -5.74
C PRO A 83 -4.84 -2.67 -5.82
N HIS A 84 -4.11 -2.37 -4.75
CA HIS A 84 -2.72 -2.76 -4.55
C HIS A 84 -2.63 -3.79 -3.43
N ILE A 85 -2.03 -4.96 -3.70
CA ILE A 85 -1.88 -6.05 -2.73
C ILE A 85 -0.42 -6.21 -2.30
N LEU A 86 -0.19 -6.35 -0.99
CA LEU A 86 1.11 -6.57 -0.38
C LEU A 86 1.06 -7.76 0.59
N ARG A 87 2.02 -8.69 0.49
CA ARG A 87 2.27 -9.67 1.55
C ARG A 87 3.06 -9.01 2.68
N THR A 88 2.62 -9.21 3.91
CA THR A 88 3.31 -8.67 5.09
C THR A 88 4.73 -9.21 5.24
N GLU A 89 5.63 -8.41 5.82
CA GLU A 89 7.02 -8.77 6.12
C GLU A 89 7.14 -10.05 6.97
N LYS A 90 6.16 -10.29 7.85
CA LYS A 90 6.10 -11.50 8.69
C LYS A 90 5.57 -12.72 7.96
N ASN A 91 5.08 -12.57 6.73
CA ASN A 91 4.41 -13.60 5.94
C ASN A 91 3.19 -14.21 6.63
N ASP A 92 2.51 -13.45 7.51
CA ASP A 92 1.34 -13.91 8.28
C ASP A 92 0.00 -13.36 7.74
N ALA A 93 0.07 -12.36 6.87
CA ALA A 93 -1.10 -11.74 6.27
C ALA A 93 -0.80 -11.05 4.92
N PHE A 94 -1.87 -10.65 4.27
CA PHE A 94 -1.95 -9.85 3.06
C PHE A 94 -2.72 -8.57 3.35
N LEU A 95 -2.29 -7.48 2.74
CA LEU A 95 -2.84 -6.15 2.85
C LEU A 95 -3.31 -5.71 1.48
N ILE A 96 -4.49 -5.10 1.38
CA ILE A 96 -4.94 -4.42 0.17
C ILE A 96 -5.28 -2.98 0.50
N THR A 97 -4.84 -2.07 -0.35
CA THR A 97 -5.36 -0.70 -0.44
C THR A 97 -6.04 -0.50 -1.78
N ALA A 98 -7.13 0.26 -1.82
CA ALA A 98 -7.82 0.61 -3.06
C ALA A 98 -8.44 2.00 -2.98
N THR A 99 -8.62 2.65 -4.12
CA THR A 99 -9.41 3.88 -4.25
C THR A 99 -10.88 3.57 -3.91
N ASP A 100 -11.50 4.30 -2.98
CA ASP A 100 -12.94 4.21 -2.70
C ASP A 100 -13.71 5.05 -3.73
N MET A 101 -14.20 4.39 -4.78
CA MET A 101 -14.81 5.07 -5.93
C MET A 101 -15.74 4.17 -6.74
N ASN A 102 -16.94 4.69 -7.03
CA ASN A 102 -17.89 4.11 -7.96
C ASN A 102 -18.29 5.16 -9.01
N THR A 103 -17.72 5.06 -10.20
CA THR A 103 -17.95 6.01 -11.31
C THR A 103 -19.28 5.79 -11.99
N VAL A 104 -19.78 4.55 -12.02
CA VAL A 104 -21.09 4.23 -12.61
C VAL A 104 -22.22 4.91 -11.84
N LYS A 105 -22.14 4.90 -10.50
CA LYS A 105 -23.14 5.45 -9.60
C LYS A 105 -22.93 6.93 -9.30
N ASN A 106 -21.68 7.35 -9.05
CA ASN A 106 -21.37 8.67 -8.49
C ASN A 106 -20.62 9.60 -9.47
N GLY A 107 -20.25 9.10 -10.65
CA GLY A 107 -19.44 9.84 -11.62
C GLY A 107 -17.99 10.08 -11.17
N TRP A 108 -17.30 10.99 -11.85
CA TRP A 108 -15.88 11.30 -11.65
C TRP A 108 -15.62 12.52 -10.75
N GLY A 109 -16.66 13.01 -10.06
CA GLY A 109 -16.63 14.28 -9.33
C GLY A 109 -15.63 14.30 -8.17
N GLN A 110 -16.10 13.92 -6.98
CA GLN A 110 -15.31 13.92 -5.75
C GLN A 110 -15.16 12.49 -5.22
N ASN A 111 -13.92 12.09 -4.92
CA ASN A 111 -13.57 10.81 -4.29
C ASN A 111 -12.53 11.10 -3.20
N ASN A 112 -12.86 10.76 -1.95
CA ASN A 112 -12.10 11.21 -0.79
C ASN A 112 -11.47 10.06 -0.01
N GLY A 113 -11.63 8.84 -0.52
CA GLY A 113 -11.53 7.66 0.33
C GLY A 113 -10.57 6.59 -0.16
N ILE A 114 -10.13 5.81 0.81
CA ILE A 114 -9.23 4.68 0.65
C ILE A 114 -9.88 3.51 1.36
N VAL A 115 -10.03 2.40 0.65
CA VAL A 115 -10.38 1.11 1.26
C VAL A 115 -9.10 0.44 1.73
N MET A 116 -9.10 -0.08 2.95
CA MET A 116 -8.01 -0.89 3.51
C MET A 116 -8.55 -2.26 3.92
N LEU A 117 -7.90 -3.32 3.43
CA LEU A 117 -8.26 -4.70 3.72
C LEU A 117 -7.06 -5.45 4.29
N ARG A 118 -7.33 -6.40 5.20
CA ARG A 118 -6.32 -7.33 5.74
C ARG A 118 -6.90 -8.74 5.77
N SER A 119 -6.09 -9.72 5.37
CA SER A 119 -6.47 -11.14 5.39
C SER A 119 -5.27 -12.02 5.72
N SER A 120 -5.47 -13.11 6.46
CA SER A 120 -4.43 -14.13 6.68
C SER A 120 -4.42 -15.23 5.62
N ASP A 121 -5.49 -15.37 4.84
CA ASP A 121 -5.74 -16.53 3.97
C ASP A 121 -6.20 -16.18 2.54
N LEU A 122 -6.29 -14.89 2.21
CA LEU A 122 -6.83 -14.33 0.95
C LEU A 122 -8.33 -14.59 0.72
N ILE A 123 -9.03 -15.23 1.66
CA ILE A 123 -10.44 -15.60 1.56
C ILE A 123 -11.28 -14.71 2.47
N HIS A 124 -10.88 -14.60 3.73
CA HIS A 124 -11.59 -13.81 4.74
C HIS A 124 -10.86 -12.48 4.97
N TRP A 125 -11.58 -11.37 4.84
CA TRP A 125 -11.02 -10.04 4.88
C TRP A 125 -11.65 -9.20 5.99
N SER A 126 -10.83 -8.67 6.90
CA SER A 126 -11.21 -7.49 7.67
C SER A 126 -11.06 -6.25 6.80
N HIS A 127 -11.96 -5.28 6.95
CA HIS A 127 -11.99 -4.10 6.09
C HIS A 127 -12.26 -2.82 6.87
N SER A 128 -11.86 -1.71 6.27
CA SER A 128 -12.18 -0.35 6.70
C SER A 128 -12.16 0.57 5.50
N ALA A 129 -12.86 1.70 5.61
CA ALA A 129 -12.80 2.76 4.61
C ALA A 129 -12.50 4.10 5.29
N ILE A 130 -11.50 4.78 4.78
CA ILE A 130 -11.06 6.10 5.20
C ILE A 130 -11.79 7.13 4.35
N ASP A 131 -12.24 8.23 4.95
CA ASP A 131 -12.67 9.45 4.25
C ASP A 131 -11.83 10.60 4.79
N LEU A 132 -10.89 11.10 3.99
CA LEU A 132 -9.96 12.14 4.43
C LEU A 132 -10.69 13.45 4.82
N THR A 133 -11.83 13.76 4.18
CA THR A 133 -12.59 14.98 4.52
C THR A 133 -13.21 14.89 5.90
N LYS A 134 -13.61 13.70 6.34
CA LYS A 134 -14.24 13.47 7.65
C LYS A 134 -13.21 13.26 8.75
N GLN A 135 -12.17 12.49 8.48
CA GLN A 135 -11.17 12.14 9.49
C GLN A 135 -10.16 13.27 9.72
N TYR A 136 -9.82 14.03 8.68
CA TYR A 136 -8.80 15.08 8.74
C TYR A 136 -9.30 16.41 8.15
N PRO A 137 -10.45 16.94 8.62
CA PRO A 137 -11.13 18.08 7.99
C PRO A 137 -10.28 19.35 7.98
N LYS A 138 -9.41 19.54 8.98
CA LYS A 138 -8.56 20.75 9.07
C LYS A 138 -7.63 20.91 7.87
N PHE A 139 -7.19 19.81 7.26
CA PHE A 139 -6.24 19.83 6.15
C PHE A 139 -6.88 19.38 4.83
N PHE A 140 -7.76 18.37 4.88
CA PHE A 140 -8.31 17.72 3.69
C PHE A 140 -9.76 18.12 3.35
N ALA A 141 -10.35 19.13 4.00
CA ALA A 141 -11.73 19.56 3.72
C ALA A 141 -12.01 19.88 2.24
N ASN A 142 -11.01 20.39 1.51
CA ASN A 142 -11.16 20.77 0.10
C ASN A 142 -10.52 19.77 -0.88
N VAL A 143 -10.30 18.52 -0.46
CA VAL A 143 -9.82 17.47 -1.35
C VAL A 143 -10.87 17.17 -2.41
N GLN A 144 -10.40 16.94 -3.63
CA GLN A 144 -11.21 16.50 -4.76
C GLN A 144 -10.99 15.02 -5.02
N TRP A 145 -9.72 14.60 -5.11
CA TRP A 145 -9.34 13.24 -5.45
C TRP A 145 -8.33 12.66 -4.47
N VAL A 146 -8.52 11.38 -4.14
CA VAL A 146 -7.63 10.54 -3.34
C VAL A 146 -7.50 9.21 -4.08
N TRP A 147 -6.40 9.02 -4.80
CA TRP A 147 -6.30 8.00 -5.84
C TRP A 147 -5.10 7.06 -5.69
N ALA A 148 -5.31 5.84 -6.18
CA ALA A 148 -4.34 4.77 -6.34
C ALA A 148 -3.45 4.56 -5.11
N PRO A 149 -4.05 4.29 -3.93
CA PRO A 149 -3.26 4.05 -2.74
C PRO A 149 -2.49 2.75 -2.87
N GLN A 150 -1.20 2.81 -2.56
CA GLN A 150 -0.32 1.66 -2.50
C GLN A 150 0.36 1.58 -1.14
N THR A 151 0.90 0.40 -0.83
CA THR A 151 1.49 0.09 0.48
C THR A 151 2.88 -0.47 0.31
N ILE A 152 3.87 0.07 1.03
CA ILE A 152 5.20 -0.52 1.18
C ILE A 152 5.52 -0.80 2.64
N TYR A 153 6.43 -1.73 2.89
CA TYR A 153 7.04 -1.88 4.21
C TYR A 153 8.26 -0.96 4.32
N ASP A 154 8.29 -0.13 5.36
CA ASP A 154 9.44 0.68 5.73
C ASP A 154 10.30 -0.10 6.75
N PRO A 155 11.48 -0.59 6.38
CA PRO A 155 12.33 -1.38 7.27
C PRO A 155 13.00 -0.55 8.38
N VAL A 156 13.12 0.77 8.21
CA VAL A 156 13.72 1.68 9.19
C VAL A 156 12.75 1.92 10.34
N VAL A 157 11.49 2.25 10.00
CA VAL A 157 10.42 2.51 10.99
C VAL A 157 9.72 1.22 11.43
N LYS A 158 9.91 0.13 10.67
CA LYS A 158 9.30 -1.20 10.88
C LYS A 158 7.78 -1.18 10.81
N LYS A 159 7.23 -0.40 9.88
CA LYS A 159 5.79 -0.17 9.69
C LYS A 159 5.43 -0.17 8.22
N TYR A 160 4.14 -0.29 7.92
CA TYR A 160 3.63 -0.13 6.57
C TYR A 160 3.32 1.33 6.29
N LEU A 161 3.90 1.88 5.24
CA LEU A 161 3.61 3.20 4.73
C LEU A 161 2.59 3.07 3.60
N VAL A 162 1.47 3.76 3.72
CA VAL A 162 0.47 3.90 2.66
C VAL A 162 0.66 5.25 2.00
N TYR A 163 0.79 5.26 0.68
CA TYR A 163 0.96 6.48 -0.12
C TYR A 163 -0.06 6.50 -1.25
N PHE A 164 -0.47 7.71 -1.64
CA PHE A 164 -1.56 7.92 -2.59
C PHE A 164 -1.48 9.32 -3.20
N THR A 165 -2.15 9.49 -4.34
CA THR A 165 -2.22 10.79 -5.01
C THR A 165 -3.37 11.61 -4.43
N VAL A 166 -3.13 12.90 -4.20
CA VAL A 166 -4.12 13.86 -3.73
C VAL A 166 -4.23 15.01 -4.72
N LYS A 167 -5.46 15.38 -5.06
CA LYS A 167 -5.81 16.63 -5.72
C LYS A 167 -6.74 17.46 -4.86
N PHE A 168 -6.48 18.76 -4.71
CA PHE A 168 -7.44 19.70 -4.11
C PHE A 168 -8.30 20.38 -5.18
N LYS A 169 -9.53 20.81 -4.86
CA LYS A 169 -10.48 21.36 -5.86
C LYS A 169 -9.93 22.57 -6.63
N ASN A 170 -9.20 23.44 -5.94
CA ASN A 170 -8.68 24.69 -6.51
C ASN A 170 -7.16 24.65 -6.77
N ASP A 171 -6.58 23.45 -6.80
CA ASP A 171 -5.19 23.22 -7.14
C ASP A 171 -5.11 22.17 -8.25
N ASN A 172 -4.28 22.43 -9.25
CA ASN A 172 -4.02 21.50 -10.34
C ASN A 172 -2.85 20.56 -10.02
N LYS A 173 -2.18 20.74 -8.88
CA LYS A 173 -1.20 19.78 -8.38
C LYS A 173 -1.82 18.43 -8.13
N LEU A 174 -1.06 17.42 -8.51
CA LEU A 174 -1.31 16.01 -8.24
C LEU A 174 -0.09 15.54 -7.44
N ASP A 175 -0.25 15.60 -6.12
CA ASP A 175 0.83 15.43 -5.17
C ASP A 175 0.68 14.09 -4.44
N PHE A 176 1.80 13.47 -4.09
CA PHE A 176 1.81 12.23 -3.33
C PHE A 176 1.85 12.53 -1.84
N TYR A 177 0.85 12.02 -1.12
CA TYR A 177 0.77 12.05 0.34
C TYR A 177 0.98 10.65 0.89
N ALA A 178 1.44 10.56 2.14
CA ALA A 178 1.64 9.28 2.81
C ALA A 178 1.37 9.35 4.31
N ALA A 179 1.01 8.20 4.89
CA ALA A 179 0.88 7.98 6.32
C ALA A 179 1.25 6.54 6.67
N TYR A 180 1.77 6.33 7.88
CA TYR A 180 1.93 4.97 8.39
C TYR A 180 0.56 4.40 8.81
N ALA A 181 0.29 3.17 8.38
CA ALA A 181 -0.89 2.42 8.78
C ALA A 181 -0.82 2.05 10.27
N ASN A 182 -1.97 2.02 10.93
CA ASN A 182 -2.10 1.49 12.28
C ASN A 182 -1.91 -0.04 12.31
N LYS A 183 -1.75 -0.61 13.51
CA LYS A 183 -1.34 -2.01 13.71
C LYS A 183 -2.30 -3.04 13.08
N ASP A 184 -3.60 -2.76 13.14
CA ASP A 184 -4.67 -3.60 12.61
C ASP A 184 -5.00 -3.32 11.13
N PHE A 185 -4.32 -2.34 10.51
CA PHE A 185 -4.49 -1.95 9.12
C PHE A 185 -5.93 -1.46 8.80
N SER A 186 -6.54 -0.76 9.75
CA SER A 186 -7.88 -0.17 9.65
C SER A 186 -7.87 1.35 9.43
N GLY A 187 -6.67 1.95 9.35
CA GLY A 187 -6.51 3.39 9.32
C GLY A 187 -5.05 3.83 9.36
N PHE A 188 -4.85 5.12 9.63
CA PHE A 188 -3.52 5.71 9.79
C PHE A 188 -3.23 6.05 11.25
N GLU A 189 -1.96 5.96 11.64
CA GLU A 189 -1.52 6.38 12.98
C GLU A 189 -1.59 7.90 13.18
N SER A 190 -1.54 8.66 12.08
CA SER A 190 -1.62 10.12 12.10
C SER A 190 -2.08 10.67 10.76
N GLN A 191 -2.39 11.97 10.73
CA GLN A 191 -2.76 12.66 9.51
C GLN A 191 -1.71 12.45 8.39
N PRO A 192 -2.13 12.10 7.16
CA PRO A 192 -1.25 12.01 6.01
C PRO A 192 -0.49 13.31 5.74
N ARG A 193 0.76 13.17 5.32
CA ARG A 193 1.69 14.28 5.05
C ARG A 193 2.14 14.25 3.61
N LEU A 194 2.45 15.42 3.06
CA LEU A 194 3.06 15.55 1.75
C LEU A 194 4.38 14.77 1.74
N MET A 195 4.50 13.82 0.82
CA MET A 195 5.69 13.00 0.63
C MET A 195 6.49 13.49 -0.57
N PHE A 196 5.82 13.76 -1.69
CA PHE A 196 6.46 14.21 -2.91
C PHE A 196 5.51 15.08 -3.73
N SER A 197 5.99 16.23 -4.21
CA SER A 197 5.26 17.14 -5.09
C SER A 197 5.97 17.20 -6.46
N PRO A 198 5.50 16.45 -7.46
CA PRO A 198 6.09 16.45 -8.79
C PRO A 198 5.91 17.81 -9.48
N LYS A 199 6.93 18.26 -10.21
CA LYS A 199 6.91 19.56 -10.92
C LYS A 199 5.70 19.74 -11.85
N PHE A 200 5.23 18.66 -12.48
CA PHE A 200 4.15 18.68 -13.47
C PHE A 200 2.91 17.88 -13.02
N GLY A 201 2.82 17.56 -11.72
CA GLY A 201 1.86 16.61 -11.20
C GLY A 201 2.21 15.15 -11.52
N GLY A 202 1.72 14.22 -10.71
CA GLY A 202 1.87 12.79 -10.92
C GLY A 202 0.70 12.03 -10.28
N ILE A 203 0.29 10.94 -10.91
CA ILE A 203 -0.72 10.00 -10.42
C ILE A 203 -0.11 8.60 -10.40
N ASP A 204 -0.76 7.66 -9.72
CA ASP A 204 -0.51 6.22 -9.83
C ASP A 204 0.96 5.83 -9.64
N GLY A 205 1.60 6.48 -8.67
CA GLY A 205 3.01 6.27 -8.35
C GLY A 205 3.25 4.91 -7.69
N ASP A 206 4.47 4.41 -7.82
CA ASP A 206 4.96 3.20 -7.18
C ASP A 206 6.33 3.46 -6.54
N ILE A 207 6.59 2.85 -5.38
CA ILE A 207 7.85 2.97 -4.65
C ILE A 207 8.46 1.59 -4.53
N VAL A 208 9.59 1.40 -5.20
CA VAL A 208 10.38 0.18 -5.14
C VAL A 208 11.76 0.45 -4.58
N PHE A 209 12.25 -0.44 -3.73
CA PHE A 209 13.62 -0.40 -3.26
C PHE A 209 14.58 -0.65 -4.43
N LYS A 210 15.52 0.28 -4.64
CA LYS A 210 16.55 0.13 -5.66
C LYS A 210 17.43 -1.06 -5.29
N ASN A 211 17.51 -2.06 -6.19
CA ASN A 211 18.24 -3.32 -6.00
C ASN A 211 17.59 -4.33 -5.02
N GLY A 212 16.30 -4.15 -4.68
CA GLY A 212 15.59 -5.10 -3.82
C GLY A 212 16.04 -5.09 -2.34
N THR A 213 16.69 -3.99 -1.92
CA THR A 213 17.13 -3.72 -0.55
C THR A 213 16.85 -2.28 -0.16
#